data_AF-A0A968MVN9-F1
#
_entry.id   AF-A0A968MVN9-F1
#
_cell.length_a   1.000
_cell.length_b   1.000
_cell.length_c   1.000
_cell.angle_alpha   90.00
_cell.angle_beta   90.00
_cell.angle_gamma   90.00
#
_symmetry.space_group_name_H-M   'P 1'
#
loop_
_entity.id
_entity.type
_entity.pdbx_description
1 polymer ?
#
loop_
_entity_poly.entity_id
_entity_poly.type
_entity_poly.pdbx_seq_one_letter_code
_entity_poly.pdbx_strand_id
1 'polypeptide(L)'
;MLSQFFAPTDDAFTAFLTSAGFAKVEDVPVDVLKSVLLYHVLGAKVPSSAVTTGYAYTLSPVDNNKFLSLFIEKSSGVKINNYAMVTTADVQADNGVVHIIDKVISPLSVGELVAVNPQLSSLANAVVSENLLNTLKEKTGTFTIFAPNNAAFAKYATLPSNVTALLLYHVLGSKVYSSDVATGYAETLSKFGDYPISVKIDAGQEVKLNSSAKVIAVDITGSNGVIHIIDDVIFQPSVVAIAQQNPNFSILVQAVIKAELVETLSGAGPFTVFAPTNDAFNALFTSLGVSGINALTKADLTPILLYHVVGSNVRSASLSTGKVTTLNGDIDVNVGSSVTINASVKVVATDIQGSNGIVHVLDKVLLPK
;
A
#
# COMPACT_ATOMS: atom_id res chain seq x y z
N MET A 1 9.14 -6.14 34.57
CA MET A 1 7.97 -5.68 33.79
C MET A 1 6.80 -6.58 34.15
N LEU A 2 5.62 -6.02 34.37
CA LEU A 2 4.42 -6.81 34.63
C LEU A 2 3.84 -7.27 33.29
N SER A 3 3.73 -8.58 33.05
CA SER A 3 3.22 -9.15 31.80
C SER A 3 1.75 -9.53 31.92
N GLN A 4 1.01 -9.48 30.82
CA GLN A 4 -0.32 -10.06 30.74
C GLN A 4 -0.28 -11.33 29.91
N PHE A 5 -0.85 -12.40 30.45
CA PHE A 5 -0.71 -13.73 29.90
C PHE A 5 -2.08 -14.34 29.65
N PHE A 6 -2.32 -14.82 28.43
CA PHE A 6 -3.46 -15.67 28.12
C PHE A 6 -3.05 -17.13 28.32
N ALA A 7 -3.50 -17.76 29.39
CA ALA A 7 -3.15 -19.14 29.73
C ALA A 7 -4.17 -20.10 29.10
N PRO A 8 -3.81 -20.88 28.07
CA PRO A 8 -4.68 -21.94 27.57
C PRO A 8 -4.80 -23.08 28.60
N THR A 9 -5.97 -23.72 28.66
CA THR A 9 -6.18 -24.92 29.48
C THR A 9 -5.46 -26.15 28.93
N ASP A 10 -5.35 -27.21 29.73
CA ASP A 10 -4.78 -28.49 29.28
C ASP A 10 -5.57 -29.09 28.11
N ASP A 11 -6.90 -28.99 28.14
CA ASP A 11 -7.78 -29.40 27.04
C ASP A 11 -7.50 -28.59 25.77
N ALA A 12 -7.29 -27.28 25.90
CA ALA A 12 -6.94 -26.40 24.78
C ALA A 12 -5.60 -26.80 24.14
N PHE A 13 -4.59 -27.11 24.97
CA PHE A 13 -3.27 -27.55 24.50
C PHE A 13 -3.33 -28.92 23.82
N THR A 14 -4.10 -29.86 24.39
CA THR A 14 -4.32 -31.19 23.81
C THR A 14 -4.99 -31.08 22.43
N ALA A 15 -6.00 -30.23 22.30
CA ALA A 15 -6.67 -29.97 21.03
C ALA A 15 -5.73 -29.33 19.99
N PHE A 16 -4.89 -28.38 20.42
CA PHE A 16 -3.89 -27.75 19.55
C PHE A 16 -2.89 -28.78 18.99
N LEU A 17 -2.26 -29.59 19.84
CA LEU A 17 -1.30 -30.61 19.43
C LEU A 17 -1.92 -31.59 18.43
N THR A 18 -3.13 -32.08 18.75
CA THR A 18 -3.90 -32.95 17.86
C THR A 18 -4.14 -32.30 16.50
N SER A 19 -4.57 -31.04 16.46
CA SER A 19 -4.86 -30.33 15.21
C SER A 19 -3.62 -30.04 14.38
N ALA A 20 -2.47 -29.84 15.03
CA ALA A 20 -1.18 -29.57 14.40
C ALA A 20 -0.42 -30.85 14.00
N GLY A 21 -0.96 -32.04 14.33
CA GLY A 21 -0.35 -33.32 14.00
C GLY A 21 0.81 -33.73 14.93
N PHE A 22 0.88 -33.16 16.12
CA PHE A 22 1.87 -33.51 17.15
C PHE A 22 1.25 -34.46 18.18
N ALA A 23 1.98 -35.51 18.58
CA ALA A 23 1.48 -36.45 19.59
C ALA A 23 1.69 -35.91 21.01
N LYS A 24 2.75 -35.14 21.23
CA LYS A 24 3.09 -34.48 22.50
C LYS A 24 3.85 -33.18 22.26
N VAL A 25 4.00 -32.37 23.32
CA VAL A 25 4.63 -31.04 23.23
C VAL A 25 6.09 -31.10 22.79
N GLU A 26 6.81 -32.17 23.13
CA GLU A 26 8.20 -32.38 22.73
C GLU A 26 8.37 -32.61 21.23
N ASP A 27 7.29 -32.92 20.51
CA ASP A 27 7.32 -33.08 19.05
C ASP A 27 7.20 -31.72 18.33
N VAL A 28 6.81 -30.66 19.04
CA VAL A 28 6.68 -29.30 18.47
C VAL A 28 8.09 -28.70 18.32
N PRO A 29 8.46 -28.20 17.13
CA PRO A 29 9.72 -27.48 16.96
C PRO A 29 9.85 -26.34 17.96
N VAL A 30 11.03 -26.21 18.59
CA VAL A 30 11.24 -25.27 19.72
C VAL A 30 10.98 -23.82 19.33
N ASP A 31 11.35 -23.43 18.11
CA ASP A 31 11.10 -22.12 17.54
C ASP A 31 9.59 -21.84 17.37
N VAL A 32 8.84 -22.83 16.86
CA VAL A 32 7.38 -22.77 16.74
C VAL A 32 6.73 -22.66 18.12
N LEU A 33 7.12 -23.52 19.06
CA LEU A 33 6.58 -23.51 20.42
C LEU A 33 6.87 -22.18 21.13
N LYS A 34 8.09 -21.66 21.01
CA LYS A 34 8.46 -20.36 21.56
C LYS A 34 7.63 -19.22 20.96
N SER A 35 7.44 -19.22 19.64
CA SER A 35 6.61 -18.22 18.95
C SER A 35 5.16 -18.27 19.44
N VAL A 36 4.58 -19.47 19.57
CA VAL A 36 3.22 -19.67 20.08
C VAL A 36 3.11 -19.19 21.53
N LEU A 37 4.02 -19.61 22.42
CA LEU A 37 3.97 -19.20 23.83
C LEU A 37 4.11 -17.69 24.01
N LEU A 38 5.02 -17.05 23.27
CA LEU A 38 5.18 -15.59 23.32
C LEU A 38 4.00 -14.84 22.70
N TYR A 39 3.25 -15.47 21.80
CA TYR A 39 2.02 -14.91 21.23
C TYR A 39 0.88 -14.86 22.26
N HIS A 40 0.96 -15.66 23.33
CA HIS A 40 0.03 -15.61 24.47
C HIS A 40 0.36 -14.50 25.48
N VAL A 41 1.51 -13.82 25.34
CA VAL A 41 1.92 -12.75 26.25
C VAL A 41 1.73 -11.40 25.57
N LEU A 42 0.98 -10.48 26.16
CA LEU A 42 0.89 -9.11 25.65
C LEU A 42 2.10 -8.27 26.08
N GLY A 43 2.54 -7.40 25.17
CA GLY A 43 3.67 -6.49 25.40
C GLY A 43 3.38 -5.31 26.34
N ALA A 44 2.12 -5.14 26.75
CA ALA A 44 1.68 -4.09 27.67
C ALA A 44 0.76 -4.66 28.76
N LYS A 45 0.73 -4.01 29.93
CA LYS A 45 -0.19 -4.32 31.02
C LYS A 45 -1.61 -3.83 30.67
N VAL A 46 -2.55 -4.73 30.37
CA VAL A 46 -3.96 -4.37 30.14
C VAL A 46 -4.87 -5.09 31.15
N PRO A 47 -5.20 -4.51 32.32
CA PRO A 47 -6.21 -5.09 33.20
C PRO A 47 -7.53 -5.33 32.43
N SER A 48 -8.36 -6.31 32.79
CA SER A 48 -9.62 -6.61 32.05
C SER A 48 -10.53 -5.37 31.88
N SER A 49 -10.53 -4.49 32.87
CA SER A 49 -11.24 -3.21 32.87
C SER A 49 -10.72 -2.23 31.82
N ALA A 50 -9.43 -2.30 31.49
CA ALA A 50 -8.74 -1.49 30.47
C ALA A 50 -8.67 -2.16 29.09
N VAL A 51 -9.12 -3.42 28.96
CA VAL A 51 -9.22 -4.08 27.65
C VAL A 51 -10.25 -3.34 26.81
N THR A 52 -9.84 -2.89 25.63
CA THR A 52 -10.69 -2.32 24.58
C THR A 52 -10.68 -3.23 23.37
N THR A 53 -11.77 -3.22 22.59
CA THR A 53 -11.77 -3.89 21.28
C THR A 53 -10.73 -3.27 20.36
N GLY A 54 -9.88 -4.08 19.75
CA GLY A 54 -8.83 -3.62 18.84
C GLY A 54 -7.65 -4.57 18.74
N TYR A 55 -6.65 -4.18 17.96
CA TYR A 55 -5.38 -4.91 17.89
C TYR A 55 -4.49 -4.60 19.08
N ALA A 56 -3.74 -5.62 19.54
CA ALA A 56 -2.72 -5.49 20.58
C ALA A 56 -1.46 -6.27 20.18
N TYR A 57 -0.30 -5.74 20.55
CA TYR A 57 0.98 -6.42 20.34
C TYR A 57 1.23 -7.50 21.39
N THR A 58 1.71 -8.64 20.91
CA THR A 58 2.21 -9.74 21.72
C THR A 58 3.71 -9.57 22.00
N LEU A 59 4.33 -10.51 22.71
CA LEU A 59 5.78 -10.61 22.84
C LEU A 59 6.40 -11.57 21.82
N SER A 60 5.61 -12.11 20.88
CA SER A 60 6.13 -12.99 19.84
C SER A 60 6.88 -12.16 18.79
N PRO A 61 8.21 -12.32 18.69
CA PRO A 61 9.03 -11.46 17.85
C PRO A 61 8.87 -11.83 16.38
N VAL A 62 9.02 -10.82 15.51
CA VAL A 62 9.17 -10.99 14.07
C VAL A 62 10.60 -10.58 13.68
N ASP A 63 10.77 -9.40 13.07
CA ASP A 63 12.04 -8.83 12.64
C ASP A 63 12.22 -7.43 13.26
N ASN A 64 13.46 -6.94 13.37
CA ASN A 64 13.76 -5.54 13.75
C ASN A 64 13.01 -5.02 14.99
N ASN A 65 12.93 -5.84 16.05
CA ASN A 65 12.25 -5.47 17.30
C ASN A 65 10.74 -5.18 17.14
N LYS A 66 10.11 -5.75 16.10
CA LYS A 66 8.65 -5.76 15.90
C LYS A 66 8.05 -7.05 16.46
N PHE A 67 6.78 -6.97 16.83
CA PHE A 67 6.06 -8.07 17.47
C PHE A 67 4.73 -8.34 16.78
N LEU A 68 4.31 -9.61 16.80
CA LEU A 68 3.05 -10.02 16.21
C LEU A 68 1.86 -9.38 16.93
N SER A 69 0.85 -9.03 16.17
CA SER A 69 -0.43 -8.51 16.66
C SER A 69 -1.46 -9.63 16.77
N LEU A 70 -2.35 -9.50 17.75
CA LEU A 70 -3.59 -10.26 17.86
C LEU A 70 -4.77 -9.28 17.90
N PHE A 71 -5.97 -9.77 17.63
CA PHE A 71 -7.19 -8.98 17.77
C PHE A 71 -7.93 -9.38 19.06
N ILE A 72 -8.30 -8.38 19.85
CA ILE A 72 -9.12 -8.55 21.05
C ILE A 72 -10.49 -7.96 20.76
N GLU A 73 -11.54 -8.75 20.96
CA GLU A 73 -12.92 -8.30 20.91
C GLU A 73 -13.50 -8.31 22.32
N LYS A 74 -13.98 -7.14 22.76
CA LYS A 74 -14.73 -6.99 24.01
C LYS A 74 -16.20 -6.76 23.68
N SER A 75 -17.02 -7.73 24.03
CA SER A 75 -18.49 -7.67 23.91
C SER A 75 -19.12 -8.13 25.23
N SER A 76 -19.86 -9.24 25.25
CA SER A 76 -20.34 -9.89 26.48
C SER A 76 -19.23 -10.64 27.25
N GLY A 77 -18.09 -10.84 26.61
CA GLY A 77 -16.86 -11.36 27.18
C GLY A 77 -15.63 -10.85 26.41
N VAL A 78 -14.47 -11.46 26.65
CA VAL A 78 -13.25 -11.17 25.92
C VAL A 78 -12.95 -12.33 24.98
N LYS A 79 -12.88 -12.04 23.68
CA LYS A 79 -12.56 -13.01 22.64
C LYS A 79 -11.27 -12.62 21.94
N ILE A 80 -10.36 -13.56 21.76
CA ILE A 80 -9.08 -13.37 21.11
C ILE A 80 -9.11 -14.01 19.71
N ASN A 81 -8.67 -13.25 18.71
CA ASN A 81 -8.64 -13.64 17.30
C ASN A 81 -9.98 -14.19 16.79
N ASN A 82 -11.09 -13.72 17.37
CA ASN A 82 -12.44 -14.14 17.06
C ASN A 82 -12.70 -15.67 17.23
N TYR A 83 -11.88 -16.41 17.97
CA TYR A 83 -12.14 -17.83 18.23
C TYR A 83 -11.83 -18.32 19.65
N ALA A 84 -10.87 -17.74 20.37
CA ALA A 84 -10.54 -18.13 21.73
C ALA A 84 -11.29 -17.23 22.73
N MET A 85 -11.87 -17.80 23.78
CA MET A 85 -12.64 -17.07 24.78
C MET A 85 -11.90 -17.08 26.11
N VAL A 86 -11.88 -15.94 26.79
CA VAL A 86 -11.44 -15.85 28.18
C VAL A 86 -12.52 -16.50 29.06
N THR A 87 -12.16 -17.58 29.76
CA THR A 87 -13.04 -18.33 30.66
C THR A 87 -12.88 -17.90 32.11
N THR A 88 -11.69 -17.43 32.49
CA THR A 88 -11.41 -16.86 33.81
C THR A 88 -10.51 -15.63 33.65
N ALA A 89 -10.97 -14.47 34.10
CA ALA A 89 -10.23 -13.22 33.99
C ALA A 89 -9.53 -12.84 35.32
N ASP A 90 -8.51 -12.00 35.21
CA ASP A 90 -7.89 -11.26 36.32
C ASP A 90 -7.25 -12.10 37.43
N VAL A 91 -6.70 -13.26 37.10
CA VAL A 91 -5.92 -14.06 38.03
C VAL A 91 -4.60 -13.31 38.31
N GLN A 92 -4.46 -12.76 39.52
CA GLN A 92 -3.29 -11.97 39.90
C GLN A 92 -2.06 -12.86 40.12
N ALA A 93 -0.91 -12.41 39.62
CA ALA A 93 0.40 -12.97 39.88
C ALA A 93 1.38 -11.85 40.26
N ASP A 94 2.45 -12.18 40.98
CA ASP A 94 3.44 -11.20 41.43
C ASP A 94 4.06 -10.39 40.28
N ASN A 95 4.14 -10.99 39.09
CA ASN A 95 4.72 -10.43 37.90
C ASN A 95 3.71 -10.12 36.79
N GLY A 96 2.40 -10.14 37.06
CA GLY A 96 1.43 -9.97 35.98
C GLY A 96 -0.02 -10.30 36.29
N VAL A 97 -0.81 -10.36 35.21
CA VAL A 97 -2.21 -10.81 35.26
C VAL A 97 -2.38 -11.93 34.26
N VAL A 98 -3.00 -13.02 34.71
CA VAL A 98 -3.32 -14.19 33.90
C VAL A 98 -4.81 -14.20 33.58
N HIS A 99 -5.13 -14.46 32.31
CA HIS A 99 -6.48 -14.71 31.81
C HIS A 99 -6.51 -16.11 31.23
N ILE A 100 -7.31 -17.01 31.80
CA ILE A 100 -7.43 -18.38 31.30
C ILE A 100 -8.29 -18.36 30.03
N ILE A 101 -7.83 -19.03 28.97
CA ILE A 101 -8.52 -19.13 27.68
C ILE A 101 -8.82 -20.60 27.31
N ASP A 102 -9.90 -20.80 26.57
CA ASP A 102 -10.40 -22.14 26.18
C ASP A 102 -9.67 -22.76 24.96
N LYS A 103 -8.76 -22.03 24.31
CA LYS A 103 -8.04 -22.45 23.09
C LYS A 103 -6.64 -21.88 23.06
N VAL A 104 -5.69 -22.61 22.47
CA VAL A 104 -4.37 -22.07 22.14
C VAL A 104 -4.51 -21.04 21.00
N ILE A 105 -3.93 -19.86 21.19
CA ILE A 105 -3.88 -18.83 20.15
C ILE A 105 -2.59 -18.92 19.31
N SER A 106 -2.74 -18.89 17.98
CA SER A 106 -1.63 -19.03 17.04
C SER A 106 -1.40 -17.73 16.27
N PRO A 107 -0.14 -17.41 15.90
CA PRO A 107 0.18 -16.28 15.02
C PRO A 107 -0.67 -16.25 13.75
N LEU A 108 -1.30 -15.11 13.49
CA LEU A 108 -2.11 -14.89 12.29
C LEU A 108 -1.28 -14.22 11.19
N SER A 109 -1.55 -14.61 9.93
CA SER A 109 -1.12 -13.85 8.75
C SER A 109 -1.86 -12.52 8.63
N VAL A 110 -1.41 -11.62 7.75
CA VAL A 110 -2.12 -10.36 7.50
C VAL A 110 -3.55 -10.59 6.96
N GLY A 111 -3.76 -11.56 6.07
CA GLY A 111 -5.09 -11.89 5.57
C GLY A 111 -6.03 -12.39 6.68
N GLU A 112 -5.50 -13.13 7.66
CA GLU A 112 -6.26 -13.58 8.82
C GLU A 112 -6.54 -12.46 9.82
N LEU A 113 -5.57 -11.57 10.05
CA LEU A 113 -5.76 -10.39 10.89
C LEU A 113 -6.86 -9.47 10.35
N VAL A 114 -6.95 -9.32 9.02
CA VAL A 114 -8.07 -8.62 8.38
C VAL A 114 -9.41 -9.31 8.68
N ALA A 115 -9.46 -10.64 8.53
CA ALA A 115 -10.69 -11.42 8.71
C ALA A 115 -11.24 -11.42 10.15
N VAL A 116 -10.39 -11.28 11.17
CA VAL A 116 -10.82 -11.28 12.57
C VAL A 116 -11.29 -9.92 13.08
N ASN A 117 -11.08 -8.83 12.32
CA ASN A 117 -11.47 -7.48 12.74
C ASN A 117 -12.82 -7.06 12.11
N PRO A 118 -13.89 -6.87 12.90
CA PRO A 118 -15.20 -6.48 12.39
C PRO A 118 -15.22 -5.15 11.64
N GLN A 119 -14.28 -4.23 11.92
CA GLN A 119 -14.17 -2.95 11.21
C GLN A 119 -13.60 -3.07 9.80
N LEU A 120 -13.09 -4.25 9.44
CA LEU A 120 -12.54 -4.58 8.12
C LEU A 120 -13.38 -5.65 7.41
N SER A 121 -14.61 -5.92 7.86
CA SER A 121 -15.45 -6.98 7.31
C SER A 121 -15.79 -6.78 5.83
N SER A 122 -15.96 -5.55 5.36
CA SER A 122 -16.14 -5.24 3.93
C SER A 122 -14.93 -5.68 3.11
N LEU A 123 -13.72 -5.38 3.59
CA LEU A 123 -12.47 -5.80 2.96
C LEU A 123 -12.32 -7.33 3.01
N ALA A 124 -12.55 -7.94 4.17
CA ALA A 124 -12.44 -9.39 4.35
C ALA A 124 -13.36 -10.14 3.38
N ASN A 125 -14.60 -9.69 3.23
CA ASN A 125 -15.56 -10.28 2.30
C ASN A 125 -15.11 -10.13 0.84
N ALA A 126 -14.57 -8.96 0.45
CA ALA A 126 -14.05 -8.74 -0.89
C ALA A 126 -12.82 -9.64 -1.19
N VAL A 127 -11.91 -9.78 -0.23
CA VAL A 127 -10.74 -10.68 -0.36
C VAL A 127 -11.18 -12.13 -0.56
N VAL A 128 -12.20 -12.58 0.17
CA VAL A 128 -12.76 -13.92 0.03
C VAL A 128 -13.48 -14.10 -1.31
N SER A 129 -14.31 -13.14 -1.74
CA SER A 129 -15.04 -13.23 -3.01
C SER A 129 -14.11 -13.28 -4.22
N GLU A 130 -12.98 -12.59 -4.15
CA GLU A 130 -11.95 -12.56 -5.19
C GLU A 130 -10.91 -13.69 -5.06
N ASN A 131 -11.09 -14.65 -4.14
CA ASN A 131 -10.17 -15.76 -3.87
C ASN A 131 -8.71 -15.33 -3.54
N LEU A 132 -8.52 -14.12 -3.03
CA LEU A 132 -7.20 -13.57 -2.70
C LEU A 132 -6.69 -14.02 -1.33
N LEU A 133 -7.53 -14.69 -0.53
CA LEU A 133 -7.15 -15.09 0.83
C LEU A 133 -5.91 -15.99 0.85
N ASN A 134 -5.80 -16.94 -0.08
CA ASN A 134 -4.63 -17.83 -0.14
C ASN A 134 -3.36 -17.04 -0.47
N THR A 135 -3.43 -16.12 -1.42
CA THR A 135 -2.33 -15.20 -1.77
C THR A 135 -1.85 -14.41 -0.56
N LEU A 136 -2.79 -13.87 0.23
CA LEU A 136 -2.46 -13.04 1.41
C LEU A 136 -2.09 -13.85 2.66
N LYS A 137 -2.25 -15.17 2.63
CA LYS A 137 -1.81 -16.12 3.66
C LYS A 137 -0.46 -16.76 3.34
N GLU A 138 0.10 -16.58 2.14
CA GLU A 138 1.35 -17.23 1.77
C GLU A 138 2.47 -16.84 2.73
N LYS A 139 3.11 -17.86 3.32
CA LYS A 139 4.11 -17.70 4.40
C LYS A 139 5.45 -17.17 3.90
N THR A 140 5.75 -17.36 2.61
CA THR A 140 6.98 -16.87 1.97
C THR A 140 6.83 -15.46 1.43
N GLY A 141 5.59 -14.97 1.27
CA GLY A 141 5.34 -13.60 0.85
C GLY A 141 5.56 -12.62 2.00
N THR A 142 6.14 -11.47 1.69
CA THR A 142 6.20 -10.32 2.60
C THR A 142 5.24 -9.26 2.09
N PHE A 143 4.23 -8.90 2.88
CA PHE A 143 3.18 -7.97 2.43
C PHE A 143 3.09 -6.71 3.29
N THR A 144 2.67 -5.62 2.66
CA THR A 144 2.05 -4.47 3.33
C THR A 144 0.65 -4.30 2.79
N ILE A 145 -0.37 -4.39 3.64
CA ILE A 145 -1.76 -4.16 3.24
C ILE A 145 -2.20 -2.79 3.75
N PHE A 146 -2.60 -1.92 2.83
CA PHE A 146 -3.34 -0.70 3.15
C PHE A 146 -4.83 -1.04 3.23
N ALA A 147 -5.34 -1.38 4.42
CA ALA A 147 -6.68 -1.95 4.60
C ALA A 147 -7.76 -0.87 4.78
N PRO A 148 -8.66 -0.62 3.81
CA PRO A 148 -9.75 0.32 4.00
C PRO A 148 -10.74 -0.24 5.03
N ASN A 149 -11.16 0.60 5.98
CA ASN A 149 -12.20 0.22 6.93
C ASN A 149 -13.61 0.17 6.28
N ASN A 150 -14.60 -0.34 7.00
CA ASN A 150 -15.97 -0.43 6.47
C ASN A 150 -16.55 0.94 6.08
N ALA A 151 -16.18 2.02 6.79
CA ALA A 151 -16.63 3.37 6.44
C ALA A 151 -16.04 3.84 5.11
N ALA A 152 -14.79 3.47 4.80
CA ALA A 152 -14.15 3.70 3.51
C ALA A 152 -14.91 3.00 2.38
N PHE A 153 -15.21 1.70 2.54
CA PHE A 153 -16.02 0.96 1.56
C PHE A 153 -17.41 1.56 1.38
N ALA A 154 -18.05 2.01 2.48
CA ALA A 154 -19.39 2.60 2.44
C ALA A 154 -19.46 3.93 1.67
N LYS A 155 -18.33 4.60 1.39
CA LYS A 155 -18.29 5.79 0.52
C LYS A 155 -18.66 5.45 -0.94
N TYR A 156 -18.57 4.19 -1.35
CA TYR A 156 -18.74 3.76 -2.73
C TYR A 156 -19.97 2.85 -2.86
N ALA A 157 -20.95 3.27 -3.67
CA ALA A 157 -22.14 2.47 -3.94
C ALA A 157 -21.81 1.21 -4.76
N THR A 158 -20.84 1.30 -5.66
CA THR A 158 -20.34 0.21 -6.49
C THR A 158 -18.83 0.27 -6.59
N LEU A 159 -18.19 -0.90 -6.59
CA LEU A 159 -16.77 -1.04 -6.90
C LEU A 159 -16.58 -1.20 -8.43
N PRO A 160 -15.36 -0.96 -8.95
CA PRO A 160 -15.02 -1.24 -10.34
C PRO A 160 -15.22 -2.72 -10.68
N SER A 161 -15.41 -3.03 -11.96
CA SER A 161 -15.63 -4.41 -12.42
C SER A 161 -14.46 -5.35 -12.10
N ASN A 162 -13.23 -4.85 -12.10
CA ASN A 162 -12.04 -5.62 -11.74
C ASN A 162 -11.67 -5.41 -10.27
N VAL A 163 -12.45 -6.03 -9.37
CA VAL A 163 -12.25 -5.93 -7.91
C VAL A 163 -10.92 -6.56 -7.49
N THR A 164 -10.52 -7.69 -8.09
CA THR A 164 -9.21 -8.31 -7.83
C THR A 164 -8.06 -7.30 -8.01
N ALA A 165 -8.00 -6.59 -9.14
CA ALA A 165 -6.95 -5.60 -9.37
C ALA A 165 -7.02 -4.44 -8.36
N LEU A 166 -8.24 -3.99 -8.01
CA LEU A 166 -8.43 -2.96 -6.99
C LEU A 166 -7.86 -3.40 -5.64
N LEU A 167 -8.17 -4.62 -5.19
CA LEU A 167 -7.68 -5.16 -3.93
C LEU A 167 -6.16 -5.32 -3.95
N LEU A 168 -5.57 -5.80 -5.06
CA LEU A 168 -4.12 -5.91 -5.20
C LEU A 168 -3.41 -4.55 -5.25
N TYR A 169 -4.10 -3.47 -5.61
CA TYR A 169 -3.55 -2.11 -5.56
C TYR A 169 -3.37 -1.62 -4.13
N HIS A 170 -4.08 -2.21 -3.17
CA HIS A 170 -3.92 -1.94 -1.74
C HIS A 170 -2.76 -2.73 -1.12
N VAL A 171 -2.02 -3.53 -1.90
CA VAL A 171 -1.00 -4.44 -1.38
C VAL A 171 0.35 -4.14 -2.01
N LEU A 172 1.38 -4.00 -1.17
CA LEU A 172 2.78 -4.00 -1.59
C LEU A 172 3.38 -5.39 -1.41
N GLY A 173 4.31 -5.77 -2.30
CA GLY A 173 5.10 -7.01 -2.21
C GLY A 173 6.29 -6.94 -1.23
N SER A 174 6.24 -6.05 -0.24
CA SER A 174 7.29 -5.86 0.77
C SER A 174 6.68 -5.45 2.11
N LYS A 175 7.43 -5.65 3.21
CA LYS A 175 7.09 -5.10 4.54
C LYS A 175 7.56 -3.65 4.61
N VAL A 176 6.64 -2.71 4.86
CA VAL A 176 6.93 -1.30 5.06
C VAL A 176 6.26 -0.89 6.37
N TYR A 177 7.03 -0.77 7.44
CA TYR A 177 6.52 -0.25 8.71
C TYR A 177 6.40 1.27 8.67
N SER A 178 5.63 1.83 9.59
CA SER A 178 5.47 3.29 9.73
C SER A 178 6.80 4.03 9.89
N SER A 179 7.80 3.39 10.50
CA SER A 179 9.17 3.91 10.64
C SER A 179 9.96 3.97 9.33
N ASP A 180 9.55 3.18 8.33
CA ASP A 180 10.27 2.99 7.07
C ASP A 180 9.58 3.73 5.90
N VAL A 181 8.44 4.40 6.19
CA VAL A 181 7.67 5.16 5.21
C VAL A 181 8.46 6.39 4.75
N ALA A 182 8.58 6.54 3.44
CA ALA A 182 9.14 7.72 2.78
C ALA A 182 8.17 8.28 1.74
N THR A 183 8.22 9.60 1.52
CA THR A 183 7.45 10.23 0.44
C THR A 183 7.99 9.76 -0.91
N GLY A 184 7.11 9.29 -1.79
CA GLY A 184 7.49 8.80 -3.10
C GLY A 184 6.43 7.91 -3.73
N TYR A 185 6.88 6.98 -4.57
CA TYR A 185 6.04 5.99 -5.23
C TYR A 185 6.53 4.59 -4.87
N ALA A 186 5.59 3.67 -4.61
CA ALA A 186 5.87 2.26 -4.36
C ALA A 186 5.10 1.37 -5.33
N GLU A 187 5.72 0.26 -5.76
CA GLU A 187 5.08 -0.72 -6.64
C GLU A 187 4.10 -1.60 -5.86
N THR A 188 2.85 -1.68 -6.34
CA THR A 188 1.78 -2.51 -5.76
C THR A 188 1.75 -3.90 -6.43
N LEU A 189 0.90 -4.80 -5.92
CA LEU A 189 0.64 -6.09 -6.57
C LEU A 189 -0.37 -5.98 -7.73
N SER A 190 -1.07 -4.86 -7.87
CA SER A 190 -1.92 -4.59 -9.04
C SER A 190 -1.05 -4.29 -10.24
N LYS A 191 -1.43 -4.81 -11.42
CA LYS A 191 -0.63 -4.67 -12.65
C LYS A 191 -1.38 -3.99 -13.79
N PHE A 192 -0.64 -3.28 -14.63
CA PHE A 192 -1.05 -2.88 -15.97
C PHE A 192 -0.17 -3.63 -16.98
N GLY A 193 -0.77 -4.58 -17.70
CA GLY A 193 0.01 -5.61 -18.39
C GLY A 193 0.81 -6.43 -17.38
N ASP A 194 2.12 -6.54 -17.60
CA ASP A 194 3.03 -7.27 -16.70
C ASP A 194 3.60 -6.41 -15.57
N TYR A 195 3.35 -5.10 -15.59
CA TYR A 195 4.05 -4.14 -14.74
C TYR A 195 3.22 -3.70 -13.54
N PRO A 196 3.80 -3.64 -12.33
CA PRO A 196 3.10 -3.19 -11.14
C PRO A 196 2.74 -1.71 -11.24
N ILE A 197 1.52 -1.37 -10.85
CA ILE A 197 1.03 0.00 -10.78
C ILE A 197 1.58 0.65 -9.51
N SER A 198 2.02 1.89 -9.63
CA SER A 198 2.61 2.66 -8.54
C SER A 198 1.54 3.32 -7.67
N VAL A 199 1.66 3.19 -6.35
CA VAL A 199 0.91 3.99 -5.37
C VAL A 199 1.77 5.16 -4.91
N LYS A 200 1.19 6.36 -4.85
CA LYS A 200 1.86 7.52 -4.25
C LYS A 200 1.72 7.47 -2.74
N ILE A 201 2.82 7.63 -2.03
CA ILE A 201 2.88 7.72 -0.57
C ILE A 201 3.38 9.12 -0.23
N ASP A 202 2.57 9.86 0.52
CA ASP A 202 2.92 11.16 1.07
C ASP A 202 3.20 10.99 2.57
N ALA A 203 4.48 10.95 2.95
CA ALA A 203 4.89 10.88 4.34
C ALA A 203 4.74 12.24 5.04
N GLY A 204 4.51 12.21 6.35
CA GLY A 204 4.33 13.41 7.16
C GLY A 204 3.72 13.08 8.51
N GLN A 205 3.16 14.08 9.20
CA GLN A 205 2.39 13.82 10.43
C GLN A 205 1.17 12.93 10.19
N GLU A 206 0.60 13.01 8.99
CA GLU A 206 -0.45 12.13 8.50
C GLU A 206 0.04 11.52 7.20
N VAL A 207 0.22 10.20 7.17
CA VAL A 207 0.59 9.49 5.94
C VAL A 207 -0.64 9.40 5.05
N LYS A 208 -0.50 9.82 3.79
CA LYS A 208 -1.57 9.73 2.78
C LYS A 208 -1.15 8.87 1.60
N LEU A 209 -2.10 8.15 1.04
CA LEU A 209 -1.98 7.37 -0.19
C LEU A 209 -2.75 8.06 -1.31
N ASN A 210 -2.15 8.12 -2.50
CA ASN A 210 -2.71 8.85 -3.66
C ASN A 210 -3.16 10.28 -3.30
N SER A 211 -2.50 10.90 -2.32
CA SER A 211 -2.80 12.22 -1.77
C SER A 211 -4.18 12.42 -1.14
N SER A 212 -5.00 11.37 -1.02
CA SER A 212 -6.35 11.45 -0.45
C SER A 212 -6.55 10.53 0.76
N ALA A 213 -6.30 9.23 0.61
CA ALA A 213 -6.62 8.24 1.63
C ALA A 213 -5.62 8.32 2.80
N LYS A 214 -6.13 8.51 4.01
CA LYS A 214 -5.31 8.69 5.21
C LYS A 214 -5.06 7.35 5.88
N VAL A 215 -3.85 7.16 6.37
CA VAL A 215 -3.52 6.06 7.27
C VAL A 215 -3.97 6.42 8.69
N ILE A 216 -4.90 5.63 9.24
CA ILE A 216 -5.54 5.89 10.54
C ILE A 216 -5.13 4.90 11.64
N ALA A 217 -4.53 3.77 11.29
CA ALA A 217 -3.84 2.89 12.21
C ALA A 217 -2.65 2.24 11.50
N VAL A 218 -1.54 2.06 12.22
CA VAL A 218 -0.28 1.59 11.63
C VAL A 218 0.26 0.35 12.35
N ASP A 219 1.15 -0.36 11.67
CA ASP A 219 2.03 -1.39 12.23
C ASP A 219 1.34 -2.64 12.79
N ILE A 220 0.11 -2.94 12.36
CA ILE A 220 -0.59 -4.17 12.74
C ILE A 220 0.13 -5.35 12.07
N THR A 221 0.90 -6.10 12.85
CA THR A 221 1.91 -7.02 12.31
C THR A 221 1.39 -8.46 12.32
N GLY A 222 1.33 -9.08 11.15
CA GLY A 222 1.06 -10.51 10.98
C GLY A 222 2.35 -11.31 10.76
N SER A 223 2.22 -12.63 10.69
CA SER A 223 3.36 -13.54 10.48
C SER A 223 4.07 -13.36 9.14
N ASN A 224 3.37 -12.84 8.13
CA ASN A 224 3.87 -12.65 6.76
C ASN A 224 3.83 -11.18 6.29
N GLY A 225 3.59 -10.21 7.17
CA GLY A 225 3.46 -8.82 6.72
C GLY A 225 2.98 -7.83 7.77
N VAL A 226 2.62 -6.65 7.30
CA VAL A 226 2.07 -5.56 8.11
C VAL A 226 0.81 -5.00 7.47
N ILE A 227 -0.13 -4.55 8.29
CA ILE A 227 -1.36 -3.87 7.89
C ILE A 227 -1.30 -2.42 8.40
N HIS A 228 -1.67 -1.50 7.53
CA HIS A 228 -1.99 -0.12 7.86
C HIS A 228 -3.46 0.12 7.50
N ILE A 229 -4.30 0.49 8.46
CA ILE A 229 -5.71 0.77 8.19
C ILE A 229 -5.83 2.15 7.57
N ILE A 230 -6.63 2.27 6.51
CA ILE A 230 -6.90 3.54 5.82
C ILE A 230 -8.38 3.92 5.87
N ASP A 231 -8.67 5.21 5.76
CA ASP A 231 -10.02 5.77 5.82
C ASP A 231 -10.72 5.92 4.46
N ASP A 232 -10.06 5.52 3.37
CA ASP A 232 -10.62 5.54 2.02
C ASP A 232 -10.17 4.33 1.18
N VAL A 233 -10.91 4.01 0.13
CA VAL A 233 -10.49 3.02 -0.86
C VAL A 233 -9.57 3.72 -1.87
N ILE A 234 -8.39 3.16 -2.13
CA ILE A 234 -7.47 3.70 -3.14
C ILE A 234 -7.70 3.03 -4.50
N PHE A 235 -7.76 3.83 -5.56
CA PHE A 235 -8.00 3.38 -6.94
C PHE A 235 -6.75 3.56 -7.78
N GLN A 236 -6.55 2.66 -8.75
CA GLN A 236 -5.42 2.74 -9.66
C GLN A 236 -5.50 4.04 -10.49
N PRO A 237 -4.51 4.94 -10.40
CA PRO A 237 -4.58 6.22 -11.09
C PRO A 237 -4.20 6.08 -12.56
N SER A 238 -4.88 6.82 -13.45
CA SER A 238 -4.40 7.06 -14.81
C SER A 238 -3.15 7.96 -14.81
N VAL A 239 -2.46 8.11 -15.94
CA VAL A 239 -1.34 9.07 -16.06
C VAL A 239 -1.76 10.51 -15.75
N VAL A 240 -3.01 10.89 -16.05
CA VAL A 240 -3.56 12.21 -15.69
C VAL A 240 -3.81 12.31 -14.18
N ALA A 241 -4.38 11.27 -13.57
CA ALA A 241 -4.61 11.24 -12.12
C ALA A 241 -3.29 11.26 -11.34
N ILE A 242 -2.24 10.57 -11.82
CA ILE A 242 -0.88 10.66 -11.27
C ILE A 242 -0.41 12.11 -11.27
N ALA A 243 -0.62 12.84 -12.37
CA ALA A 243 -0.25 14.24 -12.47
C ALA A 243 -1.02 15.12 -11.47
N GLN A 244 -2.33 14.92 -11.35
CA GLN A 244 -3.20 15.66 -10.42
C GLN A 244 -2.85 15.41 -8.95
N GLN A 245 -2.40 14.20 -8.62
CA GLN A 245 -2.00 13.82 -7.25
C GLN A 245 -0.61 14.36 -6.87
N ASN A 246 0.14 14.94 -7.81
CA ASN A 246 1.48 15.43 -7.54
C ASN A 246 1.54 16.97 -7.65
N PRO A 247 1.77 17.69 -6.53
CA PRO A 247 1.81 19.16 -6.55
C PRO A 247 2.93 19.73 -7.45
N ASN A 248 3.98 18.96 -7.74
CA ASN A 248 5.04 19.37 -8.67
C ASN A 248 4.60 19.36 -10.15
N PHE A 249 3.38 18.92 -10.46
CA PHE A 249 2.80 18.91 -11.81
C PHE A 249 1.61 19.87 -11.96
N SER A 250 1.39 20.78 -11.02
CA SER A 250 0.27 21.72 -11.07
C SER A 250 0.18 22.52 -12.38
N ILE A 251 1.31 22.98 -12.94
CA ILE A 251 1.34 23.71 -14.23
C ILE A 251 1.07 22.76 -15.40
N LEU A 252 1.59 21.53 -15.36
CA LEU A 252 1.28 20.49 -16.37
C LEU A 252 -0.22 20.20 -16.42
N VAL A 253 -0.85 20.04 -15.27
CA VAL A 253 -2.30 19.81 -15.16
C VAL A 253 -3.08 20.98 -15.77
N GLN A 254 -2.71 22.22 -15.46
CA GLN A 254 -3.32 23.41 -16.08
C GLN A 254 -3.15 23.41 -17.61
N ALA A 255 -1.97 23.04 -18.11
CA ALA A 255 -1.69 22.98 -19.53
C ALA A 255 -2.56 21.91 -20.24
N VAL A 256 -2.65 20.71 -19.67
CA VAL A 256 -3.47 19.60 -20.19
C VAL A 256 -4.95 19.94 -20.20
N ILE A 257 -5.46 20.61 -19.16
CA ILE A 257 -6.83 21.11 -19.10
C ILE A 257 -7.07 22.15 -20.20
N LYS A 258 -6.18 23.15 -20.32
CA LYS A 258 -6.30 24.22 -21.33
C LYS A 258 -6.19 23.71 -22.77
N ALA A 259 -5.43 22.63 -22.97
CA ALA A 259 -5.33 21.95 -24.25
C ALA A 259 -6.49 20.97 -24.53
N GLU A 260 -7.39 20.76 -23.56
CA GLU A 260 -8.50 19.80 -23.62
C GLU A 260 -8.06 18.34 -23.85
N LEU A 261 -6.89 17.96 -23.30
CA LEU A 261 -6.31 16.62 -23.46
C LEU A 261 -6.62 15.67 -22.30
N VAL A 262 -7.37 16.12 -21.28
CA VAL A 262 -7.70 15.33 -20.08
C VAL A 262 -8.37 14.01 -20.43
N GLU A 263 -9.43 14.05 -21.25
CA GLU A 263 -10.19 12.86 -21.64
C GLU A 263 -9.32 11.91 -22.48
N THR A 264 -8.57 12.44 -23.45
CA THR A 264 -7.69 11.65 -24.30
C THR A 264 -6.63 10.90 -23.49
N LEU A 265 -5.96 11.58 -22.56
CA LEU A 265 -4.88 11.00 -21.76
C LEU A 265 -5.38 10.18 -20.55
N SER A 266 -6.65 10.34 -20.17
CA SER A 266 -7.31 9.46 -19.18
C SER A 266 -7.93 8.23 -19.81
N GLY A 267 -8.13 8.24 -21.14
CA GLY A 267 -8.73 7.15 -21.90
C GLY A 267 -7.85 5.92 -22.02
N ALA A 268 -8.23 5.04 -22.95
CA ALA A 268 -7.50 3.80 -23.23
C ALA A 268 -6.08 4.11 -23.74
N GLY A 269 -5.09 3.67 -22.98
CA GLY A 269 -3.69 3.68 -23.39
C GLY A 269 -3.30 2.43 -24.17
N PRO A 270 -2.01 2.03 -24.17
CA PRO A 270 -0.97 2.55 -23.28
C PRO A 270 -0.38 3.90 -23.70
N PHE A 271 -0.06 4.73 -22.71
CA PHE A 271 0.72 5.97 -22.89
C PHE A 271 2.08 5.92 -22.18
N THR A 272 3.07 6.59 -22.73
CA THR A 272 4.25 7.06 -21.98
C THR A 272 4.21 8.57 -21.98
N VAL A 273 4.10 9.17 -20.80
CA VAL A 273 4.05 10.62 -20.64
C VAL A 273 5.35 11.09 -20.01
N PHE A 274 6.10 11.90 -20.74
CA PHE A 274 7.21 12.66 -20.18
C PHE A 274 6.65 13.91 -19.48
N ALA A 275 6.56 13.89 -18.15
CA ALA A 275 5.91 14.93 -17.35
C ALA A 275 6.92 15.98 -16.85
N PRO A 276 6.96 17.18 -17.45
CA PRO A 276 7.77 18.28 -16.91
C PRO A 276 7.23 18.79 -15.57
N THR A 277 8.16 19.08 -14.65
CA THR A 277 7.87 19.68 -13.34
C THR A 277 7.42 21.14 -13.45
N ASN A 278 6.89 21.71 -12.37
CA ASN A 278 6.58 23.14 -12.31
C ASN A 278 7.83 24.00 -12.63
N ASP A 279 9.00 23.62 -12.14
CA ASP A 279 10.27 24.32 -12.40
C ASP A 279 10.65 24.29 -13.88
N ALA A 280 10.40 23.16 -14.55
CA ALA A 280 10.58 23.03 -15.99
C ALA A 280 9.73 24.04 -16.78
N PHE A 281 8.45 24.19 -16.40
CA PHE A 281 7.57 25.18 -17.02
C PHE A 281 7.96 26.63 -16.69
N ASN A 282 8.35 26.92 -15.46
CA ASN A 282 8.79 28.25 -15.06
C ASN A 282 10.05 28.69 -15.85
N ALA A 283 10.98 27.75 -16.09
CA ALA A 283 12.13 27.98 -16.95
C ALA A 283 11.71 28.27 -18.40
N LEU A 284 10.73 27.53 -18.94
CA LEU A 284 10.16 27.81 -20.26
C LEU A 284 9.54 29.20 -20.34
N PHE A 285 8.71 29.58 -19.37
CA PHE A 285 8.05 30.89 -19.35
C PHE A 285 9.07 32.04 -19.34
N THR A 286 10.13 31.89 -18.54
CA THR A 286 11.24 32.84 -18.50
C THR A 286 11.92 32.96 -19.87
N SER A 287 12.19 31.83 -20.52
CA SER A 287 12.82 31.80 -21.85
C SER A 287 11.95 32.43 -22.95
N LEU A 288 10.63 32.32 -22.82
CA LEU A 288 9.67 32.91 -23.77
C LEU A 288 9.32 34.37 -23.45
N GLY A 289 9.75 34.88 -22.29
CA GLY A 289 9.36 36.22 -21.82
C GLY A 289 7.88 36.35 -21.49
N VAL A 290 7.21 35.25 -21.11
CA VAL A 290 5.79 35.24 -20.75
C VAL A 290 5.59 35.09 -19.25
N SER A 291 4.47 35.59 -18.73
CA SER A 291 4.17 35.61 -17.29
C SER A 291 3.62 34.28 -16.74
N GLY A 292 3.31 33.31 -17.59
CA GLY A 292 2.84 31.99 -17.18
C GLY A 292 1.94 31.31 -18.21
N ILE A 293 1.29 30.23 -17.79
CA ILE A 293 0.44 29.38 -18.65
C ILE A 293 -0.72 30.15 -19.31
N ASN A 294 -1.19 31.24 -18.70
CA ASN A 294 -2.27 32.05 -19.24
C ASN A 294 -1.90 32.76 -20.53
N ALA A 295 -0.61 33.05 -20.75
CA ALA A 295 -0.11 33.67 -21.96
C ALA A 295 -0.02 32.70 -23.17
N LEU A 296 -0.04 31.39 -22.94
CA LEU A 296 -0.01 30.38 -24.00
C LEU A 296 -1.42 29.97 -24.39
N THR A 297 -1.71 29.89 -25.69
CA THR A 297 -3.02 29.46 -26.19
C THR A 297 -3.13 27.93 -26.25
N LYS A 298 -4.34 27.42 -26.45
CA LYS A 298 -4.55 25.99 -26.77
C LYS A 298 -3.72 25.56 -27.99
N ALA A 299 -3.68 26.40 -29.03
CA ALA A 299 -2.94 26.11 -30.25
C ALA A 299 -1.42 26.03 -30.03
N ASP A 300 -0.89 26.78 -29.06
CA ASP A 300 0.52 26.68 -28.66
C ASP A 300 0.78 25.41 -27.83
N LEU A 301 -0.15 25.06 -26.93
CA LEU A 301 0.04 23.98 -25.96
C LEU A 301 -0.17 22.58 -26.55
N THR A 302 -1.18 22.37 -27.40
CA THR A 302 -1.48 21.04 -27.96
C THR A 302 -0.27 20.37 -28.62
N PRO A 303 0.45 21.01 -29.57
CA PRO A 303 1.62 20.37 -30.19
C PRO A 303 2.76 20.10 -29.20
N ILE A 304 2.98 20.99 -28.22
CA ILE A 304 3.99 20.81 -27.18
C ILE A 304 3.64 19.60 -26.31
N LEU A 305 2.40 19.50 -25.82
CA LEU A 305 1.99 18.42 -24.94
C LEU A 305 1.98 17.06 -25.66
N LEU A 306 1.53 17.00 -26.92
CA LEU A 306 1.58 15.76 -27.71
C LEU A 306 3.03 15.32 -28.01
N TYR A 307 3.99 16.24 -28.04
CA TYR A 307 5.41 15.93 -28.16
C TYR A 307 6.02 15.30 -26.90
N HIS A 308 5.30 15.33 -25.77
CA HIS A 308 5.68 14.63 -24.55
C HIS A 308 5.03 13.24 -24.41
N VAL A 309 4.21 12.82 -25.36
CA VAL A 309 3.42 11.59 -25.25
C VAL A 309 3.84 10.59 -26.32
N VAL A 310 4.12 9.36 -25.92
CA VAL A 310 4.32 8.21 -26.83
C VAL A 310 3.13 7.26 -26.68
N GLY A 311 2.64 6.73 -27.79
CA GLY A 311 1.51 5.79 -27.85
C GLY A 311 1.87 4.34 -27.49
N SER A 312 2.72 4.13 -26.49
CA SER A 312 3.12 2.81 -25.97
C SER A 312 3.55 2.92 -24.50
N ASN A 313 3.62 1.79 -23.77
CA ASN A 313 4.07 1.76 -22.37
C ASN A 313 5.57 1.43 -22.31
N VAL A 314 6.42 2.46 -22.31
CA VAL A 314 7.88 2.32 -22.37
C VAL A 314 8.47 2.58 -21.00
N ARG A 315 9.00 1.51 -20.37
CA ARG A 315 9.75 1.60 -19.10
C ARG A 315 11.18 2.03 -19.33
N SER A 316 11.80 2.57 -18.29
CA SER A 316 13.21 2.99 -18.32
C SER A 316 14.16 1.84 -18.69
N ALA A 317 13.89 0.63 -18.17
CA ALA A 317 14.66 -0.58 -18.46
C ALA A 317 14.55 -1.05 -19.92
N SER A 318 13.53 -0.58 -20.65
CA SER A 318 13.32 -0.88 -22.07
C SER A 318 13.82 0.24 -22.98
N LEU A 319 14.40 1.31 -22.43
CA LEU A 319 14.94 2.40 -23.23
C LEU A 319 16.24 1.97 -23.90
N SER A 320 16.34 2.31 -25.18
CA SER A 320 17.58 2.28 -25.96
C SER A 320 17.89 3.68 -26.46
N THR A 321 19.18 3.98 -26.66
CA THR A 321 19.58 5.22 -27.32
C THR A 321 19.07 5.22 -28.76
N GLY A 322 18.39 6.30 -29.15
CA GLY A 322 17.86 6.46 -30.49
C GLY A 322 16.64 7.37 -30.55
N LYS A 323 16.02 7.38 -31.73
CA LYS A 323 14.78 8.12 -31.98
C LYS A 323 13.57 7.39 -31.43
N VAL A 324 12.70 8.13 -30.76
CA VAL A 324 11.39 7.66 -30.28
C VAL A 324 10.31 8.56 -30.87
N THR A 325 9.34 7.96 -31.54
CA THR A 325 8.21 8.70 -32.13
C THR A 325 7.15 8.99 -31.07
N THR A 326 6.84 10.27 -30.90
CA THR A 326 5.80 10.79 -30.03
C THR A 326 4.52 11.06 -30.84
N LEU A 327 3.45 11.51 -30.18
CA LEU A 327 2.22 11.89 -30.86
C LEU A 327 2.35 13.19 -31.68
N ASN A 328 3.47 13.92 -31.56
CA ASN A 328 3.74 15.11 -32.37
C ASN A 328 5.22 15.24 -32.79
N GLY A 329 5.80 14.18 -33.35
CA GLY A 329 7.15 14.17 -33.93
C GLY A 329 8.13 13.27 -33.17
N ASP A 330 9.41 13.29 -33.53
CA ASP A 330 10.42 12.43 -32.93
C ASP A 330 11.21 13.14 -31.83
N ILE A 331 11.50 12.43 -30.74
CA ILE A 331 12.49 12.82 -29.72
C ILE A 331 13.73 11.95 -29.84
N ASP A 332 14.90 12.49 -29.50
CA ASP A 332 16.15 11.74 -29.40
C ASP A 332 16.41 11.38 -27.93
N VAL A 333 16.31 10.09 -27.60
CA VAL A 333 16.63 9.55 -26.27
C VAL A 333 18.07 9.08 -26.25
N ASN A 334 18.82 9.47 -25.22
CA ASN A 334 20.17 8.99 -24.95
C ASN A 334 20.23 8.35 -23.57
N VAL A 335 20.56 7.06 -23.55
CA VAL A 335 20.72 6.25 -22.34
C VAL A 335 22.21 6.17 -22.01
N GLY A 336 22.63 6.99 -21.05
CA GLY A 336 23.99 6.99 -20.48
C GLY A 336 23.96 6.69 -18.98
N SER A 337 24.83 7.34 -18.21
CA SER A 337 24.75 7.33 -16.73
C SER A 337 23.48 8.01 -16.19
N SER A 338 22.86 8.86 -17.01
CA SER A 338 21.51 9.41 -16.82
C SER A 338 20.78 9.40 -18.17
N VAL A 339 19.47 9.19 -18.15
CA VAL A 339 18.65 9.29 -19.37
C VAL A 339 18.45 10.77 -19.71
N THR A 340 18.77 11.14 -20.95
CA THR A 340 18.52 12.48 -21.49
C THR A 340 17.67 12.42 -22.75
N ILE A 341 16.88 13.46 -22.97
CA ILE A 341 16.02 13.63 -24.14
C ILE A 341 16.44 14.92 -24.85
N ASN A 342 16.54 14.89 -26.17
CA ASN A 342 16.97 16.00 -27.02
C ASN A 342 18.26 16.69 -26.50
N ALA A 343 19.22 15.86 -26.08
CA ALA A 343 20.55 16.20 -25.54
C ALA A 343 20.60 17.00 -24.22
N SER A 344 19.54 17.72 -23.83
CA SER A 344 19.61 18.72 -22.76
C SER A 344 18.52 18.62 -21.69
N VAL A 345 17.52 17.77 -21.89
CA VAL A 345 16.44 17.50 -20.93
C VAL A 345 16.77 16.23 -20.17
N LYS A 346 16.77 16.28 -18.84
CA LYS A 346 17.06 15.13 -17.99
C LYS A 346 15.77 14.50 -17.50
N VAL A 347 15.77 13.18 -17.42
CA VAL A 347 14.75 12.42 -16.71
C VAL A 347 15.15 12.33 -15.24
N VAL A 348 14.36 12.92 -14.35
CA VAL A 348 14.68 13.04 -12.91
C VAL A 348 13.99 11.99 -12.04
N ALA A 349 12.94 11.36 -12.56
CA ALA A 349 12.29 10.18 -11.99
C ALA A 349 11.69 9.35 -13.12
N THR A 350 11.72 8.03 -12.98
CA THR A 350 11.24 7.10 -14.00
C THR A 350 10.21 6.14 -13.44
N ASP A 351 9.48 5.51 -14.36
CA ASP A 351 8.66 4.32 -14.09
C ASP A 351 7.51 4.50 -13.08
N ILE A 352 6.89 5.69 -13.06
CA ILE A 352 5.65 5.88 -12.28
C ILE A 352 4.49 5.30 -13.09
N GLN A 353 4.16 4.05 -12.82
CA GLN A 353 3.19 3.27 -13.59
C GLN A 353 1.75 3.56 -13.13
N GLY A 354 0.90 3.96 -14.06
CA GLY A 354 -0.55 4.10 -13.89
C GLY A 354 -1.33 2.97 -14.56
N SER A 355 -2.66 3.08 -14.50
CA SER A 355 -3.62 2.10 -15.05
C SER A 355 -3.79 2.14 -16.56
N ASN A 356 -3.27 3.17 -17.24
CA ASN A 356 -3.37 3.34 -18.69
C ASN A 356 -2.03 3.75 -19.32
N GLY A 357 -0.93 3.69 -18.58
CA GLY A 357 0.36 4.17 -19.07
C GLY A 357 1.35 4.45 -17.96
N ILE A 358 2.47 5.06 -18.32
CA ILE A 358 3.60 5.32 -17.44
C ILE A 358 4.04 6.78 -17.54
N VAL A 359 4.53 7.32 -16.42
CA VAL A 359 5.04 8.68 -16.32
C VAL A 359 6.54 8.67 -16.04
N HIS A 360 7.29 9.44 -16.82
CA HIS A 360 8.70 9.78 -16.57
C HIS A 360 8.82 11.27 -16.34
N VAL A 361 9.48 11.69 -15.27
CA VAL A 361 9.52 13.08 -14.83
C VAL A 361 10.68 13.82 -15.48
N LEU A 362 10.45 15.02 -16.00
CA LEU A 362 11.47 15.84 -16.66
C LEU A 362 11.83 17.12 -15.89
N ASP A 363 13.09 17.54 -16.02
CA ASP A 363 13.59 18.83 -15.52
C ASP A 363 13.32 20.01 -16.48
N LYS A 364 12.91 19.74 -17.73
CA LYS A 364 12.61 20.75 -18.76
C LYS A 364 11.44 20.32 -19.64
N VAL A 365 10.76 21.31 -20.24
CA VAL A 365 9.72 21.09 -21.24
C VAL A 365 10.37 20.78 -22.59
N LEU A 366 9.92 19.71 -23.25
CA LEU A 366 10.28 19.37 -24.63
C LEU A 366 9.56 20.30 -25.60
N LEU A 367 10.30 20.91 -26.52
CA LEU A 367 9.74 21.74 -27.58
C LEU A 367 9.92 21.04 -28.94
N PRO A 368 8.84 20.91 -29.74
CA PRO A 368 8.95 20.50 -31.14
C PRO A 368 9.90 21.43 -31.92
N LYS A 369 10.67 20.87 -32.86
CA LYS A 369 11.61 21.63 -33.70
C LYS A 369 10.94 22.29 -34.89
#